data_AF-A0A3D1URZ2-F1
#
_entry.id   AF-A0A3D1URZ2-F1
#
_cell.length_a   1.000
_cell.length_b   1.000
_cell.length_c   1.000
_cell.angle_alpha   90.00
_cell.angle_beta   90.00
_cell.angle_gamma   90.00
#
_symmetry.space_group_name_H-M   'P 1'
#
loop_
_entity.id
_entity.type
_entity.pdbx_description
1 polymer ?
#
loop_
_entity_poly.entity_id
_entity_poly.type
_entity_poly.pdbx_seq_one_letter_code
_entity_poly.pdbx_strand_id
1 'polypeptide(L)'
;MTFSQKLNKTWIRKLFHCTAALSGALFLASCSDNKLPSPPKAHPELLLEIYDATSKGEHKLALKKIERLRTIEKTSVFLSELESVERNNAVMEQVNQYVETGNFAEALKYLEAQEIRNGTHDDTTEAKEQIRMLAEIDTLLNKAQTARSSDALAKTVEDLRKTAKKIMISQKIQNFIDRKESEIRTMQTVEKDRMQFGMIADIGAMLEQGNAEAAVIAAVLALEDEENPVLPKILSVMSGAQGRDK
;
A
#
# COMPACT_ATOMS: atom_id res chain seq x y z
N MET A 1 35.95 48.16 35.69
CA MET A 1 36.96 47.64 36.63
C MET A 1 38.26 47.44 35.88
N THR A 2 39.21 48.31 36.14
CA THR A 2 40.60 48.29 35.68
C THR A 2 41.42 47.31 36.52
N PHE A 3 42.29 46.52 35.90
CA PHE A 3 43.63 46.36 36.44
C PHE A 3 44.65 46.24 35.30
N SER A 4 45.57 47.18 35.34
CA SER A 4 46.73 47.40 34.48
C SER A 4 47.92 46.68 35.12
N GLN A 5 48.81 46.10 34.31
CA GLN A 5 50.25 46.35 34.47
C GLN A 5 51.06 45.83 33.27
N LYS A 6 51.64 46.79 32.54
CA LYS A 6 52.78 46.63 31.62
C LYS A 6 54.08 46.63 32.43
N LEU A 7 55.03 45.77 32.07
CA LEU A 7 56.50 45.93 32.19
C LEU A 7 57.13 44.90 31.23
N ASN A 8 58.21 45.10 30.48
CA ASN A 8 58.90 46.28 29.98
C ASN A 8 59.78 45.82 28.78
N LYS A 9 60.25 46.80 28.02
CA LYS A 9 60.93 46.78 26.73
C LYS A 9 62.41 46.34 26.77
N THR A 10 62.80 45.58 25.73
CA THR A 10 64.01 45.71 24.90
C THR A 10 65.36 46.02 25.55
N TRP A 11 66.24 45.01 25.66
CA TRP A 11 67.71 45.06 25.62
C TRP A 11 68.11 43.59 25.36
N ILE A 12 68.69 43.11 24.25
CA ILE A 12 69.88 43.55 23.52
C ILE A 12 69.72 43.10 22.05
N ARG A 13 69.58 44.08 21.15
CA ARG A 13 69.89 43.95 19.73
C ARG A 13 71.29 44.54 19.59
N LYS A 14 72.33 43.71 19.53
CA LYS A 14 73.69 43.94 18.98
C LYS A 14 74.67 42.91 19.56
N LEU A 15 74.65 41.71 18.98
CA LEU A 15 75.90 41.01 18.69
C LEU A 15 75.69 40.32 17.34
N PHE A 16 75.72 41.18 16.31
CA PHE A 16 75.63 40.82 14.92
C PHE A 16 77.07 40.56 14.46
N HIS A 17 77.31 39.34 13.95
CA HIS A 17 78.48 38.85 13.21
C HIS A 17 79.59 38.10 13.96
N CYS A 18 79.96 36.97 13.34
CA CYS A 18 81.01 35.98 13.67
C CYS A 18 80.49 34.81 14.50
N THR A 19 79.79 33.83 13.92
CA THR A 19 80.44 32.83 13.06
C THR A 19 79.38 32.06 12.27
N ALA A 20 79.27 32.39 10.98
CA ALA A 20 78.63 31.55 9.99
C ALA A 20 79.56 30.36 9.69
N ALA A 21 79.39 29.24 10.40
CA ALA A 21 79.91 27.92 10.01
C ALA A 21 79.54 26.86 11.06
N LEU A 22 78.26 26.64 11.37
CA LEU A 22 77.84 25.39 12.04
C LEU A 22 76.34 25.07 11.85
N SER A 23 75.74 25.51 10.75
CA SER A 23 74.32 25.25 10.40
C SER A 23 74.16 24.24 9.25
N GLY A 24 75.11 23.31 9.08
CA GLY A 24 75.15 22.42 7.91
C GLY A 24 75.03 20.92 8.19
N ALA A 25 74.83 20.47 9.44
CA ALA A 25 74.94 19.05 9.79
C ALA A 25 73.80 18.48 10.66
N LEU A 26 72.62 19.13 10.69
CA LEU A 26 71.44 18.63 11.43
C LEU A 26 70.16 18.53 10.57
N PHE A 27 70.27 18.62 9.25
CA PHE A 27 69.13 18.49 8.32
C PHE A 27 69.22 17.30 7.35
N LEU A 28 70.08 16.31 7.61
CA LEU A 28 70.23 15.11 6.76
C LEU A 28 70.08 13.78 7.53
N ALA A 29 69.42 13.79 8.69
CA ALA A 29 69.06 12.59 9.43
C ALA A 29 67.61 12.63 9.95
N SER A 30 66.70 13.26 9.19
CA SER A 30 65.26 13.19 9.46
C SER A 30 64.46 13.07 8.17
N CYS A 31 64.69 11.97 7.48
CA CYS A 31 63.68 11.25 6.72
C CYS A 31 63.94 9.79 7.08
N SER A 32 63.55 9.41 8.30
CA SER A 32 63.57 8.00 8.65
C SER A 32 62.67 7.27 7.66
N ASP A 33 63.10 6.06 7.33
CA ASP A 33 62.38 5.01 6.59
C ASP A 33 61.09 4.55 7.33
N ASN A 34 60.38 5.49 7.97
CA ASN A 34 59.04 5.30 8.46
C ASN A 34 58.14 5.24 7.22
N LYS A 35 58.05 4.04 6.64
CA LYS A 35 56.85 3.62 5.94
C LYS A 35 55.70 3.92 6.89
N LEU A 36 55.03 5.05 6.67
CA LEU A 36 53.72 5.30 7.25
C LEU A 36 52.94 4.01 7.00
N PRO A 37 52.34 3.38 8.03
CA PRO A 37 51.51 2.21 7.80
C PRO A 37 50.53 2.60 6.71
N SER A 38 50.45 1.78 5.66
CA SER A 38 49.54 2.04 4.54
C SER A 38 48.18 2.40 5.13
N PRO A 39 47.53 3.49 4.66
CA PRO A 39 46.28 3.95 5.23
C PRO A 39 45.32 2.76 5.31
N PRO A 40 44.53 2.65 6.38
CA PRO A 40 43.71 1.47 6.64
C PRO A 40 42.81 1.19 5.43
N LYS A 41 43.18 0.19 4.62
CA LYS A 41 42.48 -0.16 3.37
C LYS A 41 41.05 -0.63 3.60
N ALA A 42 40.78 -1.11 4.81
CA ALA A 42 39.46 -1.57 5.23
C ALA A 42 38.37 -0.50 5.07
N HIS A 43 38.72 0.79 5.17
CA HIS A 43 37.74 1.87 5.05
C HIS A 43 37.22 2.07 3.60
N PRO A 44 38.07 2.37 2.59
CA PRO A 44 37.61 2.51 1.21
C PRO A 44 37.07 1.20 0.63
N GLU A 45 37.61 0.04 1.04
CA GLU A 45 37.07 -1.26 0.63
C GLU A 45 35.65 -1.47 1.15
N LEU A 46 35.36 -1.18 2.43
CA LEU A 46 34.01 -1.29 2.98
C LEU A 46 33.02 -0.34 2.30
N LEU A 47 33.44 0.88 1.95
CA LEU A 47 32.58 1.82 1.21
C LEU A 47 32.22 1.29 -0.17
N LEU A 48 33.19 0.71 -0.89
CA LEU A 48 32.93 0.06 -2.19
C LEU A 48 32.03 -1.16 -2.04
N GLU A 49 32.23 -1.98 -1.01
CA GLU A 49 31.35 -3.13 -0.73
C GLU A 49 29.92 -2.71 -0.39
N ILE A 50 29.74 -1.58 0.32
CA ILE A 50 28.42 -1.00 0.58
C ILE A 50 27.79 -0.58 -0.74
N TYR A 51 28.51 0.17 -1.58
CA TYR A 51 28.02 0.62 -2.89
C TYR A 51 27.63 -0.56 -3.80
N ASP A 52 28.46 -1.61 -3.85
CA ASP A 52 28.18 -2.80 -4.64
C ASP A 52 26.93 -3.53 -4.13
N ALA A 53 26.74 -3.63 -2.81
CA ALA A 53 25.57 -4.26 -2.23
C ALA A 53 24.29 -3.44 -2.49
N THR A 54 24.33 -2.12 -2.30
CA THR A 54 23.17 -1.25 -2.53
C THR A 54 22.79 -1.19 -4.00
N SER A 55 23.76 -1.09 -4.92
CA SER A 55 23.51 -1.09 -6.37
C SER A 55 22.91 -2.41 -6.89
N LYS A 56 23.14 -3.53 -6.19
CA LYS A 56 22.54 -4.83 -6.49
C LYS A 56 21.20 -5.08 -5.79
N GLY A 57 20.74 -4.15 -4.95
CA GLY A 57 19.53 -4.34 -4.12
C GLY A 57 19.72 -5.34 -2.98
N GLU A 58 20.96 -5.67 -2.61
CA GLU A 58 21.26 -6.59 -1.52
C GLU A 58 21.18 -5.89 -0.15
N HIS A 59 20.01 -5.34 0.19
CA HIS A 59 19.80 -4.43 1.33
C HIS A 59 20.26 -5.01 2.67
N LYS A 60 20.01 -6.30 2.91
CA LYS A 60 20.48 -7.02 4.12
C LYS A 60 22.01 -7.15 4.17
N LEU A 61 22.68 -7.27 3.03
CA LEU A 61 24.14 -7.28 2.97
C LEU A 61 24.68 -5.86 3.20
N ALA A 62 24.09 -4.85 2.54
CA ALA A 62 24.45 -3.45 2.70
C ALA A 62 24.38 -3.02 4.17
N LEU A 63 23.30 -3.35 4.89
CA LEU A 63 23.15 -3.06 6.32
C LEU A 63 24.30 -3.63 7.17
N LYS A 64 24.68 -4.90 6.96
CA LYS A 64 25.81 -5.51 7.68
C LYS A 64 27.13 -4.79 7.41
N LYS A 65 27.33 -4.29 6.19
CA LYS A 65 28.54 -3.56 5.80
C LYS A 65 28.54 -2.13 6.38
N ILE A 66 27.39 -1.46 6.39
CA ILE A 66 27.19 -0.16 7.03
C ILE A 66 27.44 -0.25 8.53
N GLU A 67 26.86 -1.24 9.23
CA GLU A 67 27.09 -1.48 10.66
C GLU A 67 28.59 -1.64 10.97
N ARG A 68 29.32 -2.41 10.16
CA ARG A 68 30.78 -2.55 10.29
C ARG A 68 31.49 -1.22 10.12
N LEU A 69 31.16 -0.45 9.09
CA LEU A 69 31.81 0.84 8.85
C LEU A 69 31.48 1.87 9.94
N ARG A 70 30.27 1.84 10.52
CA ARG A 70 29.90 2.69 11.67
C ARG A 70 30.71 2.38 12.93
N THR A 71 31.26 1.17 13.08
CA THR A 71 32.19 0.89 14.19
C THR A 71 33.49 1.69 14.10
N ILE A 72 33.89 2.03 12.86
CA ILE A 72 35.06 2.84 12.52
C ILE A 72 34.68 4.32 12.52
N GLU A 73 33.55 4.67 11.92
CA GLU A 73 33.05 6.04 11.75
C GLU A 73 31.78 6.34 12.55
N LYS A 74 31.90 6.34 13.87
CA LYS A 74 30.74 6.43 14.78
C LYS A 74 29.92 7.71 14.63
N THR A 75 30.52 8.79 14.16
CA THR A 75 29.88 10.12 14.02
C THR A 75 29.43 10.44 12.60
N SER A 76 29.51 9.47 11.67
CA SER A 76 29.12 9.70 10.29
C SER A 76 27.59 9.80 10.17
N VAL A 77 27.11 11.00 9.87
CA VAL A 77 25.69 11.27 9.58
C VAL A 77 25.27 10.54 8.30
N PHE A 78 26.12 10.58 7.27
CA PHE A 78 25.90 9.88 6.01
C PHE A 78 25.63 8.38 6.21
N LEU A 79 26.43 7.68 7.02
CA LEU A 79 26.19 6.26 7.29
C LEU A 79 24.91 6.01 8.07
N SER A 80 24.50 6.95 8.92
CA SER A 80 23.25 6.83 9.68
C SER A 80 22.02 7.01 8.76
N GLU A 81 22.08 7.96 7.83
CA GLU A 81 21.05 8.15 6.79
C GLU A 81 20.99 6.95 5.84
N LEU A 82 22.15 6.49 5.35
CA LEU A 82 22.23 5.34 4.46
C LEU A 82 21.70 4.07 5.13
N GLU A 83 22.01 3.84 6.41
CA GLU A 83 21.44 2.72 7.17
C GLU A 83 19.92 2.82 7.27
N SER A 84 19.38 4.03 7.48
CA SER A 84 17.94 4.25 7.53
C SER A 84 17.27 3.90 6.20
N VAL A 85 17.86 4.34 5.08
CA VAL A 85 17.37 4.04 3.73
C VAL A 85 17.42 2.54 3.46
N GLU A 86 18.56 1.89 3.70
CA GLU A 86 18.71 0.46 3.45
C GLU A 86 17.82 -0.40 4.36
N ARG A 87 17.56 0.06 5.59
CA ARG A 87 16.61 -0.58 6.49
C ARG A 87 15.19 -0.50 5.94
N ASN A 88 14.76 0.67 5.48
CA ASN A 88 13.44 0.83 4.87
C ASN A 88 13.31 -0.01 3.60
N ASN A 89 14.33 -0.04 2.74
CA ASN A 89 14.35 -0.88 1.55
C ASN A 89 14.22 -2.38 1.89
N ALA A 90 14.99 -2.87 2.87
CA ALA A 90 14.89 -4.26 3.34
C ALA A 90 13.51 -4.59 3.94
N VAL A 91 12.86 -3.61 4.59
CA VAL A 91 11.49 -3.74 5.09
C VAL A 91 10.51 -3.85 3.92
N MET A 92 10.60 -2.96 2.93
CA MET A 92 9.73 -2.96 1.76
C MET A 92 9.90 -4.21 0.89
N GLU A 93 11.12 -4.73 0.76
CA GLU A 93 11.38 -6.01 0.10
C GLU A 93 10.59 -7.14 0.76
N GLN A 94 10.61 -7.21 2.09
CA GLN A 94 9.87 -8.24 2.84
C GLN A 94 8.34 -8.05 2.74
N VAL A 95 7.87 -6.80 2.71
CA VAL A 95 6.46 -6.45 2.52
C VAL A 95 5.98 -6.87 1.14
N ASN A 96 6.78 -6.61 0.10
CA ASN A 96 6.46 -6.98 -1.28
C ASN A 96 6.29 -8.50 -1.43
N GLN A 97 7.08 -9.32 -0.74
CA GLN A 97 6.88 -10.78 -0.73
C GLN A 97 5.49 -11.19 -0.20
N TYR A 98 4.98 -10.51 0.83
CA TYR A 98 3.63 -10.77 1.32
C TYR A 98 2.56 -10.26 0.35
N VAL A 99 2.78 -9.11 -0.28
CA VAL A 99 1.85 -8.52 -1.28
C VAL A 99 1.75 -9.41 -2.52
N GLU A 100 2.87 -9.92 -3.04
CA GLU A 100 2.93 -10.80 -4.21
C GLU A 100 2.20 -12.13 -4.00
N THR A 101 2.16 -12.60 -2.75
CA THR A 101 1.45 -13.83 -2.36
C THR A 101 0.00 -13.58 -1.94
N GLY A 102 -0.48 -12.34 -2.03
CA GLY A 102 -1.84 -11.95 -1.62
C GLY A 102 -2.06 -11.94 -0.11
N ASN A 103 -1.00 -12.04 0.71
CA ASN A 103 -1.08 -12.06 2.16
C ASN A 103 -1.02 -10.65 2.75
N PHE A 104 -2.02 -9.83 2.42
CA PHE A 104 -2.07 -8.42 2.82
C PHE A 104 -2.12 -8.21 4.35
N ALA A 105 -2.73 -9.15 5.08
CA ALA A 105 -2.80 -9.09 6.53
C ALA A 105 -1.42 -9.21 7.19
N GLU A 106 -0.61 -10.18 6.76
CA GLU A 106 0.76 -10.31 7.27
C GLU A 106 1.66 -9.18 6.76
N ALA A 107 1.42 -8.64 5.56
CA ALA A 107 2.11 -7.44 5.06
C ALA A 107 1.91 -6.23 5.99
N LEU A 108 0.65 -5.94 6.36
CA LEU A 108 0.31 -4.83 7.26
C LEU A 108 0.90 -5.05 8.66
N LYS A 109 0.73 -6.25 9.23
CA LYS A 109 1.26 -6.61 10.54
C LYS A 109 2.77 -6.51 10.60
N TYR A 110 3.47 -6.94 9.55
CA TYR A 110 4.92 -6.81 9.47
C TYR A 110 5.34 -5.33 9.44
N LEU A 111 4.67 -4.50 8.62
CA LEU A 111 5.00 -3.08 8.52
C LEU A 111 4.72 -2.33 9.84
N GLU A 112 3.58 -2.58 10.48
CA GLU A 112 3.24 -2.01 11.79
C GLU A 112 4.28 -2.38 12.86
N ALA A 113 4.76 -3.63 12.87
CA ALA A 113 5.82 -4.06 13.77
C ALA A 113 7.17 -3.36 13.48
N GLN A 114 7.43 -2.97 12.23
CA GLN A 114 8.63 -2.21 11.88
C GLN A 114 8.52 -0.74 12.29
N GLU A 115 7.36 -0.12 12.11
CA GLU A 115 7.13 1.26 12.56
C GLU A 115 7.23 1.41 14.08
N ILE A 116 6.75 0.42 14.84
CA ILE A 116 6.91 0.39 16.30
C ILE A 116 8.40 0.37 16.70
N ARG A 117 9.24 -0.31 15.93
CA ARG A 117 10.67 -0.46 16.23
C ARG A 117 11.52 0.71 15.74
N ASN A 118 11.22 1.23 14.56
CA ASN A 118 12.09 2.13 13.81
C ASN A 118 11.50 3.55 13.65
N GLY A 119 10.25 3.76 14.04
CA GLY A 119 9.51 4.98 13.80
C GLY A 119 8.67 4.91 12.51
N THR A 120 7.68 5.80 12.42
CA THR A 120 6.85 5.96 11.22
C THR A 120 7.59 6.80 10.19
N HIS A 121 7.51 6.38 8.93
CA HIS A 121 8.00 7.12 7.78
C HIS A 121 6.85 7.38 6.79
N ASP A 122 7.01 8.38 5.93
CA ASP A 122 6.02 8.68 4.90
C ASP A 122 5.85 7.47 3.95
N ASP A 123 6.97 6.84 3.56
CA ASP A 123 6.98 5.63 2.72
C ASP A 123 6.21 4.47 3.35
N THR A 124 6.33 4.26 4.67
CA THR A 124 5.60 3.19 5.36
C THR A 124 4.12 3.53 5.51
N THR A 125 3.79 4.82 5.66
CA THR A 125 2.41 5.28 5.69
C THR A 125 1.71 5.05 4.35
N GLU A 126 2.34 5.47 3.25
CA GLU A 126 1.83 5.26 1.90
C GLU A 126 1.67 3.77 1.58
N ALA A 127 2.67 2.95 1.92
CA ALA A 127 2.61 1.51 1.71
C ALA A 127 1.42 0.87 2.44
N LYS A 128 1.12 1.24 3.70
CA LYS A 128 -0.07 0.72 4.41
C LYS A 128 -1.36 1.07 3.70
N GLU A 129 -1.49 2.29 3.21
CA GLU A 129 -2.70 2.72 2.50
C GLU A 129 -2.89 1.90 1.21
N GLN A 130 -1.83 1.72 0.43
CA GLN A 130 -1.86 0.89 -0.76
C GLN A 130 -2.20 -0.57 -0.45
N ILE A 131 -1.59 -1.17 0.58
CA ILE A 131 -1.86 -2.55 0.99
C ILE A 131 -3.30 -2.71 1.51
N ARG A 132 -3.85 -1.72 2.23
CA ARG A 132 -5.25 -1.73 2.67
C ARG A 132 -6.20 -1.70 1.48
N MET A 133 -5.92 -0.88 0.47
CA MET A 133 -6.72 -0.86 -0.76
C MET A 133 -6.65 -2.20 -1.51
N LEU A 134 -5.49 -2.85 -1.56
CA LEU A 134 -5.35 -4.18 -2.15
C LEU A 134 -6.16 -5.24 -1.37
N ALA A 135 -6.12 -5.22 -0.04
CA ALA A 135 -6.92 -6.10 0.80
C ALA A 135 -8.43 -5.89 0.62
N GLU A 136 -8.85 -4.63 0.47
CA GLU A 136 -10.24 -4.28 0.18
C GLU A 136 -10.68 -4.82 -1.18
N ILE A 137 -9.83 -4.69 -2.21
CA ILE A 137 -10.09 -5.24 -3.54
C ILE A 137 -10.23 -6.76 -3.49
N ASP A 138 -9.34 -7.47 -2.81
CA ASP A 138 -9.45 -8.93 -2.64
C ASP A 138 -10.79 -9.33 -1.98
N THR A 139 -11.17 -8.61 -0.92
CA THR A 139 -12.46 -8.81 -0.26
C THR A 139 -13.64 -8.57 -1.22
N LEU A 140 -13.59 -7.51 -2.03
CA LEU A 140 -14.65 -7.17 -2.99
C LEU A 140 -14.73 -8.19 -4.13
N LEU A 141 -13.59 -8.69 -4.63
CA LEU A 141 -13.55 -9.77 -5.61
C LEU A 141 -14.23 -11.03 -5.07
N ASN A 142 -13.93 -11.43 -3.83
CA ASN A 142 -14.54 -12.59 -3.18
C ASN A 142 -16.06 -12.39 -2.94
N LYS A 143 -16.47 -11.19 -2.51
CA LYS A 143 -17.89 -10.84 -2.36
C LYS A 143 -18.64 -10.89 -3.70
N ALA A 144 -18.03 -10.39 -4.78
CA ALA A 144 -18.64 -10.41 -6.11
C ALA A 144 -18.76 -11.84 -6.68
N GLN A 145 -17.88 -12.76 -6.28
CA GLN A 145 -18.00 -14.17 -6.65
C GLN A 145 -19.10 -14.92 -5.90
N THR A 146 -19.41 -14.49 -4.68
CA THR A 146 -20.33 -15.20 -3.77
C THR A 146 -21.68 -14.49 -3.56
N ALA A 147 -21.90 -13.38 -4.26
CA ALA A 147 -23.15 -12.62 -4.22
C ALA A 147 -24.34 -13.49 -4.65
N ARG A 148 -25.45 -13.38 -3.91
CA ARG A 148 -26.66 -14.20 -4.12
C ARG A 148 -27.83 -13.43 -4.71
N SER A 149 -27.72 -12.11 -4.84
CA SER A 149 -28.72 -11.26 -5.47
C SER A 149 -28.06 -10.24 -6.40
N SER A 150 -28.80 -9.79 -7.41
CA SER A 150 -28.31 -8.79 -8.35
C SER A 150 -27.90 -7.49 -7.64
N ASP A 151 -28.65 -7.07 -6.61
CA ASP A 151 -28.39 -5.84 -5.88
C ASP A 151 -27.09 -5.91 -5.07
N ALA A 152 -26.85 -7.04 -4.39
CA ALA A 152 -25.62 -7.26 -3.65
C ALA A 152 -24.41 -7.29 -4.59
N LEU A 153 -24.56 -7.93 -5.76
CA LEU A 153 -23.51 -7.97 -6.77
C LEU A 153 -23.25 -6.59 -7.37
N ALA A 154 -24.30 -5.84 -7.74
CA ALA A 154 -24.21 -4.49 -8.31
C ALA A 154 -23.50 -3.52 -7.38
N LYS A 155 -23.87 -3.53 -6.09
CA LYS A 155 -23.19 -2.72 -5.08
C LYS A 155 -21.71 -3.08 -4.96
N THR A 156 -21.41 -4.38 -4.89
CA THR A 156 -20.03 -4.87 -4.75
C THR A 156 -19.17 -4.50 -5.96
N VAL A 157 -19.70 -4.63 -7.18
CA VAL A 157 -19.00 -4.29 -8.42
C VAL A 157 -18.73 -2.78 -8.51
N GLU A 158 -19.66 -1.95 -8.07
CA GLU A 158 -19.46 -0.50 -8.05
C GLU A 158 -18.42 -0.07 -6.99
N ASP A 159 -18.45 -0.68 -5.80
CA ASP A 159 -17.42 -0.47 -4.78
C ASP A 159 -16.04 -0.92 -5.29
N LEU A 160 -15.97 -2.08 -5.95
CA LEU A 160 -14.74 -2.59 -6.58
C LEU A 160 -14.19 -1.61 -7.62
N ARG A 161 -15.05 -1.07 -8.48
CA ARG A 161 -14.66 -0.07 -9.48
C ARG A 161 -14.08 1.19 -8.84
N LYS A 162 -14.72 1.70 -7.78
CA LYS A 162 -14.25 2.92 -7.08
C LYS A 162 -12.90 2.68 -6.42
N THR A 163 -12.73 1.58 -5.71
CA THR A 163 -11.49 1.27 -4.99
C THR A 163 -10.35 0.97 -5.97
N ALA A 164 -10.61 0.20 -7.03
CA ALA A 164 -9.59 -0.14 -8.02
C ALA A 164 -9.12 1.08 -8.86
N LYS A 165 -9.98 2.10 -9.07
CA LYS A 165 -9.56 3.36 -9.72
C LYS A 165 -8.46 4.10 -8.95
N LYS A 166 -8.42 3.98 -7.62
CA LYS A 166 -7.43 4.67 -6.78
C LYS A 166 -6.01 4.12 -6.93
N ILE A 167 -5.87 2.84 -7.26
CA ILE A 167 -4.58 2.14 -7.36
C ILE A 167 -4.18 1.78 -8.80
N MET A 168 -4.82 2.41 -9.79
CA MET A 168 -4.85 2.01 -11.21
C MET A 168 -5.48 0.64 -11.47
N ILE A 169 -6.57 0.65 -12.24
CA ILE A 169 -7.26 -0.58 -12.68
C ILE A 169 -6.37 -1.34 -13.67
N SER A 170 -6.06 -2.60 -13.35
CA SER A 170 -5.49 -3.52 -14.33
C SER A 170 -6.56 -4.01 -15.32
N GLN A 171 -6.15 -4.34 -16.55
CA GLN A 171 -7.07 -4.92 -17.53
C GLN A 171 -7.77 -6.19 -17.02
N LYS A 172 -7.10 -6.98 -16.17
CA LYS A 172 -7.71 -8.18 -15.56
C LYS A 172 -8.88 -7.83 -14.65
N ILE A 173 -8.75 -6.77 -13.83
CA ILE A 173 -9.83 -6.30 -12.96
C ILE A 173 -10.97 -5.73 -13.82
N GLN A 174 -10.65 -4.96 -14.87
CA GLN A 174 -11.68 -4.44 -15.78
C GLN A 174 -12.49 -5.57 -16.42
N ASN A 175 -11.80 -6.58 -16.98
CA ASN A 175 -12.46 -7.75 -17.57
C ASN A 175 -13.28 -8.56 -16.54
N PHE A 176 -12.91 -8.53 -15.26
CA PHE A 176 -13.70 -9.13 -14.19
C PHE A 176 -14.99 -8.32 -13.93
N ILE A 177 -14.87 -7.00 -13.83
CA ILE A 177 -16.00 -6.07 -13.65
C ILE A 177 -17.00 -6.25 -14.79
N ASP A 178 -16.56 -6.19 -16.04
CA ASP A 178 -17.45 -6.26 -17.20
C ASP A 178 -18.22 -7.60 -17.25
N ARG A 179 -17.57 -8.71 -16.88
CA ARG A 179 -18.24 -10.02 -16.77
C ARG A 179 -19.30 -10.02 -15.67
N LYS A 180 -18.99 -9.45 -14.51
CA LYS A 180 -19.95 -9.37 -13.40
C LYS A 180 -21.11 -8.40 -13.70
N GLU A 181 -20.90 -7.36 -14.49
CA GLU A 181 -21.99 -6.50 -14.97
C GLU A 181 -22.95 -7.22 -15.91
N SER A 182 -22.44 -8.11 -16.77
CA SER A 182 -23.31 -8.98 -17.57
C SER A 182 -24.12 -9.93 -16.69
N GLU A 183 -23.48 -10.52 -15.66
CA GLU A 183 -24.14 -11.44 -14.71
C GLU A 183 -25.25 -10.74 -13.92
N ILE A 184 -25.04 -9.49 -13.48
CA ILE A 184 -26.06 -8.67 -12.82
C ILE A 184 -27.32 -8.58 -13.67
N ARG A 185 -27.19 -8.28 -14.97
CA ARG A 185 -28.35 -8.15 -15.87
C ARG A 185 -29.13 -9.46 -15.98
N THR A 186 -28.42 -10.58 -16.11
CA THR A 186 -29.05 -11.91 -16.14
C THR A 186 -29.76 -12.23 -14.83
N MET A 187 -29.14 -11.93 -13.68
CA MET A 187 -29.75 -12.12 -12.37
C MET A 187 -31.01 -11.26 -12.21
N GLN A 188 -30.98 -9.99 -12.63
CA GLN A 188 -32.14 -9.11 -12.58
C GLN A 188 -33.33 -9.66 -13.37
N THR A 189 -33.11 -10.21 -14.56
CA THR A 189 -34.18 -10.85 -15.34
C THR A 189 -34.76 -12.05 -14.60
N VAL A 190 -33.92 -12.95 -14.10
CA VAL A 190 -34.37 -14.15 -13.39
C VAL A 190 -35.08 -13.80 -12.07
N GLU A 191 -34.60 -12.80 -11.34
CA GLU A 191 -35.21 -12.32 -10.11
C GLU A 191 -36.56 -11.64 -10.39
N LYS A 192 -36.66 -10.83 -11.45
CA LYS A 192 -37.92 -10.24 -11.91
C LYS A 192 -38.94 -11.33 -12.27
N ASP A 193 -38.55 -12.31 -13.07
CA ASP A 193 -39.44 -13.41 -13.45
C ASP A 193 -39.95 -14.17 -12.22
N ARG A 194 -39.06 -14.52 -11.28
CA ARG A 194 -39.42 -15.19 -10.03
C ARG A 194 -40.39 -14.38 -9.17
N MET A 195 -40.17 -13.06 -9.08
CA MET A 195 -41.06 -12.15 -8.37
C MET A 195 -42.46 -12.17 -9.00
N GLN A 196 -42.54 -12.04 -10.32
CA GLN A 196 -43.82 -12.07 -11.05
C GLN A 196 -44.55 -13.41 -10.87
N PHE A 197 -43.83 -14.54 -10.97
CA PHE A 197 -44.40 -15.86 -10.70
C PHE A 197 -44.96 -15.97 -9.28
N GLY A 198 -44.23 -15.47 -8.28
CA GLY A 198 -44.69 -15.42 -6.89
C GLY A 198 -45.95 -14.58 -6.74
N MET A 199 -45.97 -13.37 -7.29
CA MET A 199 -47.14 -12.49 -7.28
C MET A 199 -48.36 -13.15 -7.93
N ILE A 200 -48.21 -13.81 -9.07
CA ILE A 200 -49.30 -14.52 -9.75
C ILE A 200 -49.84 -15.67 -8.90
N ALA A 201 -48.96 -16.44 -8.25
CA ALA A 201 -49.34 -17.53 -7.36
C ALA A 201 -50.10 -17.02 -6.13
N ASP A 202 -49.61 -15.94 -5.52
CA ASP A 202 -50.26 -15.30 -4.36
C ASP A 202 -51.63 -14.73 -4.73
N ILE A 203 -51.76 -14.04 -5.86
CA ILE A 203 -53.05 -13.56 -6.39
C ILE A 203 -54.01 -14.73 -6.54
N GLY A 204 -53.58 -15.84 -7.17
CA GLY A 204 -54.42 -17.02 -7.37
C GLY A 204 -54.95 -17.58 -6.05
N ALA A 205 -54.06 -17.79 -5.07
CA ALA A 205 -54.43 -18.30 -3.75
C ALA A 205 -55.37 -17.34 -3.00
N MET A 206 -55.16 -16.02 -3.11
CA MET A 206 -56.02 -15.01 -2.47
C MET A 206 -57.40 -14.95 -3.12
N LEU A 207 -57.49 -15.08 -4.45
CA LEU A 207 -58.78 -15.13 -5.17
C LEU A 207 -59.60 -16.36 -4.78
N GLU A 208 -58.97 -17.53 -4.64
CA GLU A 208 -59.64 -18.75 -4.18
C GLU A 208 -60.21 -18.61 -2.76
N GLN A 209 -59.55 -17.81 -1.91
CA GLN A 209 -59.96 -17.53 -0.54
C GLN A 209 -60.94 -16.35 -0.43
N GLY A 210 -61.24 -15.65 -1.53
CA GLY A 210 -62.06 -14.44 -1.52
C GLY A 210 -61.41 -13.24 -0.82
N ASN A 211 -60.08 -13.21 -0.71
CA ASN A 211 -59.35 -12.11 -0.10
C ASN A 211 -59.27 -10.90 -1.07
N ALA A 212 -59.79 -9.75 -0.64
CA ALA A 212 -59.78 -8.50 -1.41
C ALA A 212 -58.37 -7.95 -1.68
N GLU A 213 -57.36 -8.35 -0.90
CA GLU A 213 -55.95 -7.97 -1.10
C GLU A 213 -55.38 -8.48 -2.43
N ALA A 214 -55.99 -9.49 -3.06
CA ALA A 214 -55.65 -9.95 -4.40
C ALA A 214 -55.64 -8.80 -5.42
N ALA A 215 -56.53 -7.82 -5.25
CA ALA A 215 -56.62 -6.65 -6.13
C ALA A 215 -55.40 -5.73 -6.01
N VAL A 216 -54.84 -5.62 -4.81
CA VAL A 216 -53.66 -4.78 -4.55
C VAL A 216 -52.44 -5.41 -5.20
N ILE A 217 -52.23 -6.71 -5.03
CA ILE A 217 -51.10 -7.42 -5.65
C ILE A 217 -51.22 -7.45 -7.18
N ALA A 218 -52.44 -7.62 -7.72
CA ALA A 218 -52.68 -7.55 -9.16
C ALA A 218 -52.35 -6.15 -9.75
N ALA A 219 -52.66 -5.08 -9.02
CA ALA A 219 -52.30 -3.72 -9.42
C ALA A 219 -50.77 -3.52 -9.40
N VAL A 220 -50.07 -4.06 -8.40
CA VAL A 220 -48.60 -4.03 -8.36
C VAL A 220 -48.00 -4.78 -9.55
N LEU A 221 -48.51 -5.97 -9.87
CA LEU A 221 -48.07 -6.73 -11.04
C LEU A 221 -48.27 -5.94 -12.34
N ALA A 222 -49.40 -5.26 -12.50
CA ALA A 222 -49.69 -4.43 -13.68
C ALA A 222 -48.78 -3.19 -13.79
N LEU A 223 -48.33 -2.63 -12.66
CA LEU A 223 -47.36 -1.53 -12.66
C LEU A 223 -45.95 -2.01 -13.04
N GLU A 224 -45.57 -3.22 -12.63
CA GLU A 224 -44.26 -3.82 -12.94
C GLU A 224 -44.16 -4.37 -14.37
N ASP A 225 -45.28 -4.80 -14.94
CA ASP A 225 -45.39 -5.39 -16.28
C ASP A 225 -46.82 -5.33 -16.82
N GLU A 226 -47.16 -4.20 -17.45
CA GLU A 226 -48.49 -3.93 -18.01
C GLU A 226 -48.88 -4.95 -19.10
N GLU A 227 -47.91 -5.48 -19.84
CA GLU A 227 -48.12 -6.42 -20.93
C GLU A 227 -48.15 -7.89 -20.48
N ASN A 228 -48.17 -8.14 -19.17
CA ASN A 228 -48.15 -9.51 -18.65
C ASN A 228 -49.38 -10.30 -19.16
N PRO A 229 -49.19 -11.45 -19.86
CA PRO A 229 -50.27 -12.15 -20.54
C PRO A 229 -51.31 -12.76 -19.59
N VAL A 230 -51.00 -12.85 -18.29
CA VAL A 230 -51.89 -13.42 -17.27
C VAL A 230 -52.83 -12.37 -16.67
N LEU A 231 -52.48 -11.07 -16.76
CA LEU A 231 -53.26 -9.96 -16.19
C LEU A 231 -54.72 -9.91 -16.68
N PRO A 232 -55.03 -10.03 -17.99
CA PRO A 232 -56.41 -10.01 -18.46
C PRO A 232 -57.27 -11.10 -17.81
N LYS A 233 -56.68 -12.29 -17.61
CA LYS A 233 -57.36 -13.41 -16.96
C LYS A 233 -57.62 -13.11 -15.49
N ILE A 234 -56.62 -12.60 -14.76
CA ILE A 234 -56.74 -12.22 -13.34
C ILE A 234 -57.86 -11.18 -13.14
N LEU A 235 -57.86 -10.12 -13.96
CA LEU A 235 -58.87 -9.05 -13.88
C LEU A 235 -60.29 -9.56 -14.22
N SER A 236 -60.41 -10.52 -15.15
CA SER A 236 -61.70 -11.14 -15.49
C SER A 236 -62.30 -11.96 -14.33
N VAL A 237 -61.45 -12.65 -13.55
CA VAL A 237 -61.86 -13.40 -12.37
C VAL A 237 -62.32 -12.44 -11.27
N MET A 238 -61.54 -11.38 -11.03
CA MET A 238 -61.84 -10.37 -10.01
C MET A 238 -63.13 -9.59 -10.28
N SER A 239 -63.45 -9.32 -11.54
CA SER A 239 -64.68 -8.61 -11.95
C SER A 239 -65.92 -9.51 -11.96
N GLY A 240 -65.78 -10.80 -11.62
CA GLY A 240 -66.88 -11.77 -11.64
C GLY A 240 -67.40 -12.08 -13.05
N ALA A 241 -66.61 -11.83 -14.10
CA ALA A 241 -67.01 -12.02 -15.48
C ALA A 241 -67.04 -13.51 -15.89
N GLN A 242 -66.30 -14.39 -15.21
CA GLN A 242 -66.27 -15.83 -15.47
C GLN A 242 -67.48 -16.64 -14.94
N GLY A 243 -68.46 -15.99 -14.31
CA GLY A 243 -69.62 -16.65 -13.69
C GLY A 243 -71.00 -16.34 -14.31
N ARG A 244 -71.05 -15.65 -15.47
CA ARG A 244 -72.31 -15.13 -16.05
C ARG A 244 -72.86 -15.88 -17.27
N ASP A 245 -72.41 -17.12 -17.48
CA ASP A 245 -73.02 -18.07 -18.42
C ASP A 245 -73.57 -19.29 -17.64
N LYS A 246 -74.70 -19.09 -16.96
CA LYS A 246 -75.64 -20.16 -16.57
C LYS A 246 -77.06 -19.62 -16.64
#